data_AF-A0A956YQ30-F1
#
_entry.id   AF-A0A956YQ30-F1
#
_cell.length_a   1.000
_cell.length_b   1.000
_cell.length_c   1.000
_cell.angle_alpha   90.00
_cell.angle_beta   90.00
_cell.angle_gamma   90.00
#
_symmetry.space_group_name_H-M   'P 1'
#
loop_
_entity.id
_entity.type
_entity.pdbx_description
1 polymer ?
#
loop_
_entity_poly.entity_id
_entity_poly.type
_entity_poly.pdbx_seq_one_letter_code
_entity_poly.pdbx_strand_id
1 'polypeptide(L)'
;AVAANSARLGRLPGYFTDDRMGIAVIWGISAVLIPVIREVVVVESYYAFGFVSAFVITSTTVFFVRKDALRDRGIEPGSSEARSLRFAGLRGMIASYFMLVVLVTQKTEALIAIIFFGALITLYQFYIANGGLKRLPETLSKVRREVGVRIVAYDAGLQRAHDQARQRGIADSLSALIAEGRTGKFNTDPDRIVRLVSYLHNVDAELFRLNGDLHDHDHIEEPSEDLEATYNASRGASEDLLREIEYYSHFGIFTFIHNYYLNWVAPEHGRNKETVLQAMLHILFPLTPHEQMWEEYCAFQPRMLPEAVWQFSRERYRWAKDQWPNLSDRITTIWTLQDFGLVPAELDVKMVIAVAAGKQFKIFKIHTHGPEDDEPTEQPPAPVDDDKIDK
;
A
#
# COMPACT_ATOMS: atom_id res chain seq x y z
N ALA A 1 -6.55 1.86 -27.40
CA ALA A 1 -5.10 1.59 -27.48
C ALA A 1 -4.23 2.85 -27.60
N VAL A 2 -4.05 3.50 -28.77
CA VAL A 2 -3.12 4.65 -28.93
C VAL A 2 -3.56 5.88 -28.12
N ALA A 3 -4.87 6.17 -28.08
CA ALA A 3 -5.45 7.22 -27.25
C ALA A 3 -5.26 6.93 -25.75
N ALA A 4 -5.46 5.69 -25.32
CA ALA A 4 -5.19 5.25 -23.95
C ALA A 4 -3.71 5.35 -23.58
N ASN A 5 -2.80 4.99 -24.49
CA ASN A 5 -1.36 5.12 -24.26
C ASN A 5 -0.91 6.60 -24.24
N SER A 6 -1.52 7.45 -25.07
CA SER A 6 -1.27 8.90 -25.07
C SER A 6 -1.87 9.60 -23.85
N ALA A 7 -2.99 9.10 -23.32
CA ALA A 7 -3.59 9.55 -22.07
C ALA A 7 -2.75 9.10 -20.86
N ARG A 8 -2.19 7.88 -20.89
CA ARG A 8 -1.22 7.38 -19.88
C ARG A 8 0.08 8.20 -19.86
N LEU A 9 0.49 8.75 -21.01
CA LEU A 9 1.63 9.67 -21.14
C LEU A 9 1.26 11.14 -20.90
N GLY A 10 0.02 11.44 -20.48
CA GLY A 10 -0.43 12.80 -20.13
C GLY A 10 -0.66 13.75 -21.31
N ARG A 11 -0.68 13.23 -22.54
CA ARG A 11 -0.86 14.03 -23.78
C ARG A 11 -2.32 14.16 -24.22
N LEU A 12 -3.20 13.34 -23.65
CA LEU A 12 -4.65 13.38 -23.84
C LEU A 12 -5.37 13.37 -22.49
N PRO A 13 -6.61 13.89 -22.42
CA PRO A 13 -7.43 13.85 -21.21
C PRO A 13 -7.60 12.43 -20.64
N GLY A 14 -7.62 12.32 -19.31
CA GLY A 14 -7.57 11.05 -18.59
C GLY A 14 -8.72 10.08 -18.89
N TYR A 15 -9.90 10.55 -19.30
CA TYR A 15 -11.02 9.67 -19.67
C TYR A 15 -10.75 8.81 -20.92
N PHE A 16 -9.73 9.15 -21.72
CA PHE A 16 -9.27 8.28 -22.81
C PHE A 16 -8.43 7.08 -22.34
N THR A 17 -8.16 6.94 -21.03
CA THR A 17 -7.49 5.75 -20.46
C THR A 17 -8.38 4.51 -20.45
N ASP A 18 -9.71 4.70 -20.44
CA ASP A 18 -10.69 3.66 -20.74
C ASP A 18 -10.83 3.51 -22.26
N ASP A 19 -10.48 2.34 -22.78
CA ASP A 19 -10.57 2.04 -24.21
C ASP A 19 -12.00 2.21 -24.76
N ARG A 20 -13.03 2.09 -23.91
CA ARG A 20 -14.44 2.28 -24.28
C ARG A 20 -14.74 3.73 -24.67
N MET A 21 -14.13 4.69 -23.99
CA MET A 21 -14.28 6.10 -24.34
C MET A 21 -13.55 6.46 -25.64
N GLY A 22 -12.40 5.86 -25.89
CA GLY A 22 -11.73 5.96 -27.19
C GLY A 22 -12.63 5.46 -28.34
N ILE A 23 -13.28 4.31 -28.14
CA ILE A 23 -14.23 3.74 -29.12
C ILE A 23 -15.45 4.65 -29.30
N ALA A 24 -16.04 5.16 -28.21
CA ALA A 24 -17.19 6.05 -28.26
C ALA A 24 -16.90 7.36 -29.02
N VAL A 25 -15.72 7.96 -28.82
CA VAL A 25 -15.31 9.17 -29.54
C VAL A 25 -15.06 8.90 -31.02
N ILE A 26 -14.40 7.78 -31.36
CA ILE A 26 -14.19 7.38 -32.75
C ILE A 26 -15.53 7.13 -33.44
N TRP A 27 -16.46 6.42 -32.79
CA TRP A 27 -17.80 6.18 -33.31
C TRP A 27 -18.60 7.47 -33.47
N GLY A 28 -18.55 8.37 -32.49
CA GLY A 28 -19.24 9.67 -32.57
C GLY A 28 -18.75 10.53 -33.73
N ILE A 29 -17.43 10.65 -33.88
CA ILE A 29 -16.83 11.40 -35.00
C ILE A 29 -17.15 10.72 -36.33
N SER A 30 -17.10 9.39 -36.39
CA SER A 30 -17.42 8.63 -37.61
C SER A 30 -18.88 8.79 -38.01
N ALA A 31 -19.81 8.75 -37.06
CA ALA A 31 -21.23 8.96 -37.30
C ALA A 31 -21.55 10.38 -37.84
N VAL A 32 -20.73 11.38 -37.48
CA VAL A 32 -20.86 12.75 -38.00
C VAL A 32 -20.23 12.90 -39.38
N LEU A 33 -19.09 12.24 -39.65
CA LEU A 33 -18.36 12.39 -40.92
C LEU A 33 -18.91 11.51 -42.06
N ILE A 34 -19.44 10.32 -41.76
CA ILE A 34 -19.99 9.39 -42.78
C ILE A 34 -21.08 10.04 -43.66
N PRO A 35 -22.05 10.81 -43.12
CA PRO A 35 -23.06 11.48 -43.93
C PRO A 35 -22.50 12.62 -44.81
N VAL A 36 -21.36 13.20 -44.42
CA VAL A 36 -20.75 14.37 -45.07
C VAL A 36 -19.82 13.94 -46.21
N ILE A 37 -19.06 12.85 -46.02
CA ILE A 37 -18.13 12.32 -47.02
C ILE A 37 -18.85 11.25 -47.84
N ARG A 38 -19.53 11.68 -48.90
CA ARG A 38 -20.38 10.80 -49.72
C ARG A 38 -19.62 9.86 -50.66
N GLU A 39 -18.33 10.08 -50.86
CA GLU A 39 -17.50 9.31 -51.80
C GLU A 39 -16.48 8.45 -51.07
N VAL A 40 -16.52 7.14 -51.36
CA VAL A 40 -15.62 6.14 -50.77
C VAL A 40 -14.15 6.45 -51.08
N VAL A 41 -13.88 7.00 -52.26
CA VAL A 41 -12.52 7.37 -52.72
C VAL A 41 -11.88 8.43 -51.81
N VAL A 42 -12.68 9.35 -51.26
CA VAL A 42 -12.20 10.40 -50.34
C VAL A 42 -11.90 9.81 -48.96
N VAL A 43 -12.74 8.89 -48.47
CA VAL A 43 -12.53 8.18 -47.20
C VAL A 43 -11.27 7.31 -47.25
N GLU A 44 -11.06 6.57 -48.34
CA GLU A 44 -9.85 5.78 -48.58
C GLU A 44 -8.60 6.65 -48.55
N SER A 45 -8.68 7.86 -49.12
CA SER A 45 -7.56 8.81 -49.17
C SER A 45 -7.22 9.36 -47.78
N TYR A 46 -8.22 9.68 -46.95
CA TYR A 46 -8.00 10.10 -45.56
C TYR A 46 -7.44 8.98 -44.67
N TYR A 47 -7.94 7.76 -44.84
CA TYR A 47 -7.42 6.60 -44.13
C TYR A 47 -5.96 6.33 -44.52
N ALA A 48 -5.67 6.30 -45.82
CA ALA A 48 -4.31 6.11 -46.33
C ALA A 48 -3.37 7.22 -45.81
N PHE A 49 -3.84 8.48 -45.76
CA PHE A 49 -3.05 9.58 -45.23
C PHE A 49 -2.71 9.40 -43.74
N GLY A 50 -3.70 9.09 -42.91
CA GLY A 50 -3.50 8.88 -41.47
C GLY A 50 -2.54 7.73 -41.20
N PHE A 51 -2.68 6.65 -41.95
CA PHE A 51 -1.79 5.48 -41.85
C PHE A 51 -0.35 5.81 -42.27
N VAL A 52 -0.15 6.40 -43.45
CA VAL A 52 1.19 6.74 -43.96
C VAL A 52 1.87 7.77 -43.06
N SER A 53 1.14 8.76 -42.55
CA SER A 53 1.67 9.77 -41.62
C SER A 53 2.16 9.15 -40.30
N ALA A 54 1.41 8.19 -39.73
CA ALA A 54 1.83 7.46 -38.54
C ALA A 54 3.12 6.66 -38.79
N PHE A 55 3.27 6.05 -39.96
CA PHE A 55 4.49 5.34 -40.36
C PHE A 55 5.68 6.28 -40.54
N VAL A 56 5.47 7.45 -41.14
CA VAL A 56 6.50 8.50 -41.28
C VAL A 56 6.99 8.95 -39.91
N ILE A 57 6.07 9.30 -39.00
CA ILE A 57 6.40 9.75 -37.64
C ILE A 57 7.13 8.66 -36.87
N THR A 58 6.62 7.43 -36.88
CA THR A 58 7.19 6.31 -36.13
C THR A 58 8.57 5.94 -36.64
N SER A 59 8.74 5.84 -37.97
CA SER A 59 10.02 5.45 -38.57
C SER A 59 11.08 6.54 -38.41
N THR A 60 10.69 7.82 -38.51
CA THR A 60 11.57 8.96 -38.22
C THR A 60 11.98 8.96 -36.75
N THR A 61 11.04 8.68 -35.84
CA THR A 61 11.32 8.59 -34.41
C THR A 61 12.29 7.46 -34.10
N VAL A 62 12.09 6.26 -34.67
CA VAL A 62 12.98 5.09 -34.51
C VAL A 62 14.39 5.37 -35.05
N PHE A 63 14.49 6.03 -36.20
CA PHE A 63 15.78 6.40 -36.79
C PHE A 63 16.54 7.43 -35.93
N PHE A 64 15.84 8.44 -35.41
CA PHE A 64 16.39 9.48 -34.55
C PHE A 64 16.22 9.21 -33.05
N VAL A 65 16.06 7.94 -32.64
CA VAL A 65 15.98 7.59 -31.22
C VAL A 65 17.17 8.20 -30.48
N ARG A 66 16.84 8.93 -29.41
CA ARG A 66 17.81 9.59 -28.55
C ARG A 66 18.57 8.55 -27.70
N LYS A 67 19.82 8.86 -27.35
CA LYS A 67 20.74 7.90 -26.70
C LYS A 67 20.35 7.57 -25.26
N ASP A 68 19.71 8.51 -24.57
CA ASP A 68 19.05 8.36 -23.27
C ASP A 68 17.97 7.27 -23.31
N ALA A 69 17.04 7.34 -24.27
CA ALA A 69 15.95 6.37 -24.40
C ALA A 69 16.41 4.94 -24.77
N LEU A 70 17.61 4.77 -25.36
CA LEU A 70 18.22 3.46 -25.59
C LEU A 70 18.79 2.88 -24.30
N ARG A 71 19.45 3.71 -23.49
CA ARG A 71 20.02 3.31 -22.20
C ARG A 71 18.94 2.88 -21.21
N ASP A 72 17.80 3.59 -21.19
CA ASP A 72 16.64 3.24 -20.36
C ASP A 72 16.03 1.87 -20.70
N ARG A 73 16.33 1.33 -21.88
CA ARG A 73 15.90 -0.02 -22.32
C ARG A 73 17.01 -1.05 -22.27
N GLY A 74 18.14 -0.74 -21.65
CA GLY A 74 19.30 -1.63 -21.55
C GLY A 74 20.09 -1.80 -22.85
N ILE A 75 19.87 -0.96 -23.86
CA ILE A 75 20.57 -1.03 -25.15
C ILE A 75 21.73 -0.02 -25.15
N GLU A 76 22.97 -0.50 -25.20
CA GLU A 76 24.14 0.38 -25.26
C GLU A 76 24.17 1.21 -26.55
N PRO A 77 24.31 2.56 -26.47
CA PRO A 77 24.39 3.41 -27.65
C PRO A 77 25.63 3.08 -28.50
N GLY A 78 25.40 2.57 -29.72
CA GLY A 78 26.46 2.19 -30.65
C GLY A 78 26.71 0.70 -30.78
N SER A 79 26.04 -0.13 -29.95
CA SER A 79 26.02 -1.59 -30.06
C SER A 79 25.48 -2.08 -31.41
N SER A 80 25.73 -3.36 -31.73
CA SER A 80 25.18 -4.00 -32.93
C SER A 80 23.64 -3.96 -32.95
N GLU A 81 23.02 -4.08 -31.78
CA GLU A 81 21.57 -3.99 -31.59
C GLU A 81 21.03 -2.57 -31.85
N ALA A 82 21.68 -1.54 -31.30
CA ALA A 82 21.32 -0.14 -31.55
C ALA A 82 21.47 0.25 -33.03
N ARG A 83 22.51 -0.28 -33.70
CA ARG A 83 22.73 -0.08 -35.15
C ARG A 83 21.66 -0.80 -35.98
N SER A 84 21.28 -2.02 -35.60
CA SER A 84 20.19 -2.78 -36.24
C SER A 84 18.86 -2.03 -36.14
N LEU A 85 18.54 -1.50 -34.95
CA LEU A 85 17.32 -0.74 -34.70
C LEU A 85 17.26 0.56 -35.51
N ARG A 86 18.39 1.27 -35.63
CA ARG A 86 18.53 2.43 -36.52
C ARG A 86 18.42 2.06 -38.00
N PHE A 87 18.97 0.93 -38.43
CA PHE A 87 18.83 0.44 -39.80
C PHE A 87 17.39 0.07 -40.14
N ALA A 88 16.66 -0.55 -39.20
CA ALA A 88 15.23 -0.81 -39.33
C ALA A 88 14.43 0.50 -39.45
N GLY A 89 14.74 1.50 -38.61
CA GLY A 89 14.19 2.85 -38.71
C GLY A 89 14.47 3.53 -40.05
N LEU A 90 15.70 3.43 -40.57
CA LEU A 90 16.10 4.00 -41.87
C LEU A 90 15.32 3.39 -43.04
N ARG A 91 15.19 2.05 -43.08
CA ARG A 91 14.42 1.37 -44.13
C ARG A 91 12.94 1.75 -44.07
N GLY A 92 12.36 1.76 -42.87
CA GLY A 92 10.98 2.20 -42.66
C GLY A 92 10.77 3.67 -43.03
N MET A 93 11.75 4.53 -42.76
CA MET A 93 11.72 5.94 -43.10
C MET A 93 11.72 6.13 -44.62
N ILE A 94 12.66 5.54 -45.35
CA ILE A 94 12.72 5.66 -46.82
C ILE A 94 11.41 5.16 -47.47
N ALA A 95 10.88 4.02 -47.03
CA ALA A 95 9.64 3.47 -47.56
C ALA A 95 8.41 4.34 -47.25
N SER A 96 8.31 4.87 -46.03
CA SER A 96 7.17 5.70 -45.61
C SER A 96 7.17 7.09 -46.27
N TYR A 97 8.34 7.70 -46.47
CA TYR A 97 8.44 8.97 -47.21
C TYR A 97 8.15 8.78 -48.70
N PHE A 98 8.56 7.66 -49.32
CA PHE A 98 8.19 7.35 -50.70
C PHE A 98 6.67 7.16 -50.85
N MET A 99 6.05 6.41 -49.92
CA MET A 99 4.60 6.27 -49.87
C MET A 99 3.88 7.61 -49.63
N LEU A 100 4.44 8.50 -48.82
CA LEU A 100 3.89 9.84 -48.61
C LEU A 100 3.93 10.67 -49.90
N VAL A 101 5.02 10.63 -50.65
CA VAL A 101 5.14 11.31 -51.95
C VAL A 101 4.14 10.75 -52.97
N VAL A 102 4.00 9.43 -53.05
CA VAL A 102 3.00 8.78 -53.90
C VAL A 102 1.58 9.20 -53.50
N LEU A 103 1.30 9.28 -52.21
CA LEU A 103 -0.01 9.67 -51.70
C LEU A 103 -0.33 11.15 -51.99
N VAL A 104 0.64 12.04 -51.81
CA VAL A 104 0.49 13.48 -52.14
C VAL A 104 0.30 13.70 -53.64
N THR A 105 0.96 12.90 -54.49
CA THR A 105 0.92 13.07 -55.96
C THR A 105 -0.27 12.36 -56.62
N GLN A 106 -0.75 11.24 -56.07
CA GLN A 106 -1.85 10.45 -56.65
C GLN A 106 -3.22 10.67 -55.98
N LYS A 107 -3.27 11.26 -54.78
CA LYS A 107 -4.50 11.50 -54.01
C LYS A 107 -4.63 12.96 -53.57
N THR A 108 -4.58 13.86 -54.56
CA THR A 108 -4.56 15.32 -54.40
C THR A 108 -5.77 15.89 -53.66
N GLU A 109 -6.91 15.20 -53.69
CA GLU A 109 -8.15 15.61 -53.00
C GLU A 109 -8.02 15.61 -51.47
N ALA A 110 -7.07 14.85 -50.91
CA ALA A 110 -6.82 14.84 -49.48
C ALA A 110 -5.94 16.02 -49.01
N LEU A 111 -5.26 16.73 -49.92
CA LEU A 111 -4.25 17.75 -49.62
C LEU A 111 -4.79 18.90 -48.74
N ILE A 112 -6.04 19.31 -48.99
CA ILE A 112 -6.69 20.40 -48.26
C ILE A 112 -6.90 20.01 -46.78
N ALA A 113 -7.36 18.79 -46.51
CA ALA A 113 -7.55 18.32 -45.14
C ALA A 113 -6.22 18.17 -44.41
N ILE A 114 -5.17 17.72 -45.12
CA ILE A 114 -3.81 17.57 -44.58
C ILE A 114 -3.27 18.92 -44.11
N ILE A 115 -3.39 19.95 -44.94
CA ILE A 115 -2.95 21.31 -44.60
C ILE A 115 -3.76 21.85 -43.42
N PHE A 116 -5.08 21.65 -43.43
CA PHE A 116 -5.96 22.14 -42.37
C PHE A 116 -5.66 21.49 -41.00
N PHE A 117 -5.59 20.17 -40.92
CA PHE A 117 -5.30 19.47 -39.67
C PHE A 117 -3.85 19.66 -39.23
N GLY A 118 -2.90 19.71 -40.17
CA GLY A 118 -1.51 20.07 -39.88
C GLY A 118 -1.42 21.44 -39.22
N ALA A 119 -2.05 22.45 -39.81
CA ALA A 119 -2.09 23.80 -39.26
C ALA A 119 -2.75 23.85 -37.87
N LEU A 120 -3.87 23.13 -37.66
CA LEU A 120 -4.56 23.08 -36.38
C LEU A 120 -3.70 22.47 -35.26
N ILE A 121 -3.00 21.37 -35.56
CA ILE A 121 -2.10 20.71 -34.62
C ILE A 121 -0.91 21.62 -34.29
N THR A 122 -0.33 22.27 -35.29
CA THR A 122 0.79 23.22 -35.08
C THR A 122 0.34 24.42 -34.25
N LEU A 123 -0.85 24.97 -34.49
CA LEU A 123 -1.41 26.09 -33.72
C LEU A 123 -1.66 25.69 -32.26
N TYR A 124 -2.20 24.48 -32.04
CA TYR A 124 -2.41 23.93 -30.71
C TYR A 124 -1.10 23.68 -29.95
N GLN A 125 -0.08 23.15 -30.63
CA GLN A 125 1.25 22.98 -30.08
C GLN A 125 1.90 24.32 -29.73
N PHE A 126 1.73 25.35 -30.57
CA PHE A 126 2.23 26.70 -30.31
C PHE A 126 1.51 27.37 -29.13
N TYR A 127 0.19 27.15 -29.00
CA TYR A 127 -0.61 27.63 -27.87
C TYR A 127 -0.19 27.00 -26.54
N ILE A 128 0.07 25.69 -26.51
CA ILE A 128 0.57 24.98 -25.32
C ILE A 128 2.02 25.42 -25.00
N ALA A 129 2.89 25.54 -26.01
CA ALA A 129 4.30 25.90 -25.82
C ALA A 129 4.52 27.32 -25.27
N ASN A 130 3.61 28.26 -25.57
CA ASN A 130 3.66 29.64 -25.08
C ASN A 130 2.88 29.86 -23.77
N GLY A 131 2.57 28.78 -23.04
CA GLY A 131 1.95 28.86 -21.71
C GLY A 131 0.44 29.15 -21.73
N GLY A 132 -0.27 28.76 -22.78
CA GLY A 132 -1.74 28.71 -22.79
C GLY A 132 -2.30 27.77 -21.72
N LEU A 133 -3.56 27.99 -21.33
CA LEU A 133 -4.18 27.44 -20.12
C LEU A 133 -3.19 27.42 -18.94
N LYS A 134 -2.72 28.62 -18.56
CA LYS A 134 -2.26 28.86 -17.19
C LYS A 134 -3.39 28.42 -16.27
N ARG A 135 -3.34 27.18 -15.79
CA ARG A 135 -4.06 26.80 -14.59
C ARG A 135 -3.54 27.76 -13.53
N LEU A 136 -4.47 28.51 -12.94
CA LEU A 136 -4.20 29.24 -11.71
C LEU A 136 -3.44 28.29 -10.77
N PRO A 137 -2.45 28.77 -10.02
CA PRO A 137 -1.84 27.96 -8.98
C PRO A 137 -2.95 27.62 -7.99
N GLU A 138 -3.58 26.47 -8.20
CA GLU A 138 -4.42 25.83 -7.21
C GLU A 138 -3.46 25.51 -6.08
N THR A 139 -3.55 26.32 -5.02
CA THR A 139 -3.12 25.97 -3.68
C THR A 139 -3.35 24.49 -3.50
N LEU A 140 -2.26 23.75 -3.24
CA LEU A 140 -2.25 22.30 -2.97
C LEU A 140 -3.47 21.94 -2.11
N SER A 141 -4.57 21.58 -2.78
CA SER A 141 -5.72 21.06 -2.07
C SER A 141 -5.24 19.73 -1.57
N LYS A 142 -5.07 19.61 -0.25
CA LYS A 142 -4.66 18.38 0.39
C LYS A 142 -5.64 17.32 -0.09
N VAL A 143 -5.13 16.35 -0.86
CA VAL A 143 -5.89 15.19 -1.30
C VAL A 143 -6.64 14.65 -0.08
N ARG A 144 -7.97 14.64 -0.14
CA ARG A 144 -8.80 14.17 0.97
C ARG A 144 -8.59 12.67 1.08
N ARG A 145 -7.83 12.27 2.11
CA ARG A 145 -7.50 10.86 2.37
C ARG A 145 -8.68 10.20 3.07
N GLU A 146 -9.31 9.25 2.40
CA GLU A 146 -10.29 8.37 3.03
C GLU A 146 -9.59 7.04 3.34
N VAL A 147 -9.65 6.63 4.62
CA VAL A 147 -9.01 5.40 5.11
C VAL A 147 -9.54 4.20 4.32
N GLY A 148 -8.63 3.35 3.85
CA GLY A 148 -8.97 2.12 3.12
C GLY A 148 -9.32 2.28 1.64
N VAL A 149 -9.21 3.49 1.05
CA VAL A 149 -9.52 3.71 -0.37
C VAL A 149 -8.26 3.60 -1.24
N ARG A 150 -8.05 2.42 -1.85
CA ARG A 150 -6.90 2.18 -2.77
C ARG A 150 -6.85 3.11 -3.98
N ILE A 151 -8.00 3.61 -4.44
CA ILE A 151 -8.07 4.48 -5.62
C ILE A 151 -8.26 5.92 -5.15
N VAL A 152 -7.14 6.61 -5.00
CA VAL A 152 -7.13 8.04 -4.74
C VAL A 152 -7.26 8.78 -6.07
N ALA A 153 -8.26 9.63 -6.19
CA ALA A 153 -8.36 10.56 -7.31
C ALA A 153 -7.36 11.70 -7.09
N TYR A 154 -6.51 11.95 -8.10
CA TYR A 154 -5.58 13.06 -8.10
C TYR A 154 -5.99 14.06 -9.18
N ASP A 155 -6.09 15.33 -8.81
CA ASP A 155 -6.44 16.41 -9.74
C ASP A 155 -5.22 16.85 -10.58
N ALA A 156 -4.01 16.58 -10.07
CA ALA A 156 -2.74 16.91 -10.71
C ALA A 156 -1.69 15.82 -10.56
N GLY A 157 -0.79 15.72 -11.56
CA GLY A 157 0.35 14.81 -11.51
C GLY A 157 1.33 15.11 -10.36
N LEU A 158 1.40 16.37 -9.92
CA LEU A 158 2.20 16.78 -8.78
C LEU A 158 1.67 16.16 -7.47
N GLN A 159 0.36 16.16 -7.23
CA GLN A 159 -0.25 15.51 -6.06
C GLN A 159 0.06 14.01 -6.03
N ARG A 160 0.01 13.35 -7.20
CA ARG A 160 0.39 11.94 -7.33
C ARG A 160 1.87 11.71 -7.00
N ALA A 161 2.76 12.59 -7.46
CA ALA A 161 4.19 12.48 -7.17
C ALA A 161 4.46 12.64 -5.66
N HIS A 162 3.83 13.62 -5.01
CA HIS A 162 3.93 13.78 -3.54
C HIS A 162 3.35 12.58 -2.79
N ASP A 163 2.24 11.99 -3.25
CA ASP A 163 1.70 10.80 -2.61
C ASP A 163 2.61 9.57 -2.80
N GLN A 164 3.24 9.42 -3.97
CA GLN A 164 4.23 8.36 -4.19
C GLN A 164 5.46 8.51 -3.30
N ALA A 165 6.01 9.72 -3.18
CA ALA A 165 7.13 10.01 -2.26
C ALA A 165 6.74 9.72 -0.79
N ARG A 166 5.51 10.09 -0.38
CA ARG A 166 4.96 9.75 0.94
C ARG A 166 4.87 8.24 1.14
N GLN A 167 4.28 7.52 0.18
CA GLN A 167 4.08 6.08 0.25
C GLN A 167 5.41 5.34 0.41
N ARG A 168 6.45 5.75 -0.34
CA ARG A 168 7.81 5.22 -0.18
C ARG A 168 8.38 5.53 1.20
N GLY A 169 8.25 6.77 1.68
CA GLY A 169 8.74 7.13 3.02
C GLY A 169 8.08 6.31 4.14
N ILE A 170 6.77 6.03 4.04
CA ILE A 170 6.05 5.14 4.97
C ILE A 170 6.51 3.69 4.81
N ALA A 171 6.69 3.23 3.59
CA ALA A 171 7.15 1.87 3.32
C ALA A 171 8.53 1.61 3.93
N ASP A 172 9.47 2.52 3.70
CA ASP A 172 10.83 2.45 4.23
C ASP A 172 10.84 2.56 5.77
N SER A 173 10.01 3.44 6.33
CA SER A 173 9.85 3.57 7.78
C SER A 173 9.37 2.26 8.42
N LEU A 174 8.32 1.63 7.88
CA LEU A 174 7.85 0.35 8.39
C LEU A 174 8.88 -0.77 8.18
N SER A 175 9.53 -0.83 7.02
CA SER A 175 10.57 -1.82 6.75
C SER A 175 11.74 -1.68 7.75
N ALA A 176 12.15 -0.46 8.09
CA ALA A 176 13.14 -0.20 9.13
C ALA A 176 12.65 -0.69 10.51
N LEU A 177 11.42 -0.38 10.92
CA LEU A 177 10.85 -0.85 12.19
C LEU A 177 10.79 -2.39 12.29
N ILE A 178 10.52 -3.06 11.17
CA ILE A 178 10.52 -4.53 11.09
C ILE A 178 11.96 -5.07 11.18
N ALA A 179 12.89 -4.50 10.41
CA ALA A 179 14.30 -4.91 10.40
C ALA A 179 14.98 -4.71 11.77
N GLU A 180 14.66 -3.61 12.46
CA GLU A 180 15.10 -3.33 13.84
C GLU A 180 14.42 -4.23 14.88
N GLY A 181 13.39 -4.99 14.50
CA GLY A 181 12.65 -5.89 15.39
C GLY A 181 11.69 -5.17 16.34
N ARG A 182 11.45 -3.87 16.17
CA ARG A 182 10.58 -3.05 17.04
C ARG A 182 9.11 -3.47 16.98
N THR A 183 8.70 -4.08 15.86
CA THR A 183 7.35 -4.64 15.69
C THR A 183 7.18 -6.02 16.35
N GLY A 184 8.26 -6.66 16.81
CA GLY A 184 8.22 -7.97 17.44
C GLY A 184 7.38 -8.02 18.72
N LYS A 185 7.20 -6.89 19.41
CA LYS A 185 6.35 -6.78 20.61
C LYS A 185 4.88 -7.14 20.36
N PHE A 186 4.42 -7.06 19.12
CA PHE A 186 3.03 -7.36 18.77
C PHE A 186 2.77 -8.86 18.56
N ASN A 187 3.78 -9.73 18.54
CA ASN A 187 3.62 -11.18 18.29
C ASN A 187 2.72 -11.48 17.07
N THR A 188 2.85 -10.68 16.01
CA THR A 188 2.11 -10.84 14.74
C THR A 188 3.09 -10.91 13.58
N ASP A 189 2.72 -11.69 12.57
CA ASP A 189 3.48 -11.80 11.33
C ASP A 189 3.68 -10.42 10.65
N PRO A 190 4.90 -10.07 10.18
CA PRO A 190 5.19 -8.85 9.45
C PRO A 190 4.20 -8.56 8.30
N ASP A 191 3.76 -9.56 7.55
CA ASP A 191 2.83 -9.42 6.42
C ASP A 191 1.46 -8.87 6.85
N ARG A 192 1.08 -9.08 8.12
CA ARG A 192 -0.18 -8.55 8.67
C ARG A 192 -0.03 -7.10 9.08
N ILE A 193 1.14 -6.72 9.58
CA ILE A 193 1.48 -5.33 9.89
C ILE A 193 1.52 -4.52 8.60
N VAL A 194 2.15 -5.05 7.55
CA VAL A 194 2.15 -4.45 6.20
C VAL A 194 0.73 -4.23 5.70
N ARG A 195 -0.16 -5.22 5.84
CA ARG A 195 -1.57 -5.09 5.44
C ARG A 195 -2.33 -4.02 6.23
N LEU A 196 -2.11 -3.95 7.55
CA LEU A 196 -2.71 -2.92 8.41
C LEU A 196 -2.26 -1.52 7.94
N VAL A 197 -0.95 -1.30 7.85
CA VAL A 197 -0.35 -0.01 7.44
C VAL A 197 -0.80 0.38 6.04
N SER A 198 -0.81 -0.58 5.11
CA SER A 198 -1.31 -0.37 3.74
C SER A 198 -2.76 0.11 3.74
N TYR A 199 -3.61 -0.42 4.62
CA TYR A 199 -5.00 -0.01 4.73
C TYR A 199 -5.16 1.37 5.39
N LEU A 200 -4.47 1.62 6.51
CA LEU A 200 -4.58 2.86 7.28
C LEU A 200 -4.04 4.07 6.52
N HIS A 201 -2.87 3.92 5.92
CA HIS A 201 -2.18 5.00 5.23
C HIS A 201 -2.36 4.97 3.72
N ASN A 202 -3.14 4.01 3.21
CA ASN A 202 -3.36 3.83 1.79
C ASN A 202 -2.04 3.77 0.98
N VAL A 203 -1.20 2.82 1.37
CA VAL A 203 0.10 2.55 0.75
C VAL A 203 -0.04 1.32 -0.13
N ASP A 204 0.57 1.35 -1.31
CA ASP A 204 0.65 0.17 -2.17
C ASP A 204 1.51 -0.92 -1.51
N ALA A 205 0.92 -2.10 -1.34
CA ALA A 205 1.56 -3.23 -0.68
C ALA A 205 2.80 -3.73 -1.44
N GLU A 206 2.87 -3.49 -2.76
CA GLU A 206 4.01 -3.89 -3.59
C GLU A 206 5.27 -3.07 -3.28
N LEU A 207 5.14 -1.87 -2.70
CA LEU A 207 6.29 -1.06 -2.26
C LEU A 207 7.09 -1.76 -1.15
N PHE A 208 6.42 -2.54 -0.30
CA PHE A 208 7.10 -3.30 0.75
C PHE A 208 7.85 -4.52 0.19
N ARG A 209 7.43 -5.06 -0.97
CA ARG A 209 8.08 -6.20 -1.64
C ARG A 209 9.34 -5.78 -2.40
N LEU A 210 9.28 -4.62 -3.06
CA LEU A 210 10.44 -4.04 -3.75
C LEU A 210 11.63 -3.81 -2.80
N ASN A 211 11.34 -3.53 -1.52
CA ASN A 211 12.34 -3.34 -0.47
C ASN A 211 12.84 -4.66 0.17
N GLY A 212 12.28 -5.82 -0.18
CA GLY A 212 12.64 -7.12 0.39
C GLY A 212 13.72 -7.88 -0.39
N ASP A 213 13.79 -7.68 -1.72
CA ASP A 213 14.74 -8.38 -2.61
C ASP A 213 15.98 -7.53 -2.95
N LEU A 214 15.97 -6.23 -2.66
CA LEU A 214 17.11 -5.34 -2.80
C LEU A 214 17.81 -5.22 -1.45
N HIS A 215 18.96 -5.88 -1.30
CA HIS A 215 19.90 -5.67 -0.19
C HIS A 215 20.50 -4.25 -0.12
N ASP A 216 20.06 -3.33 -0.98
CA ASP A 216 20.39 -1.91 -0.89
C ASP A 216 19.25 -1.19 -0.17
N HIS A 217 19.48 -0.89 1.11
CA HIS A 217 18.74 0.12 1.87
C HIS A 217 19.00 1.56 1.38
N ASP A 218 19.54 1.70 0.17
CA ASP A 218 19.96 2.98 -0.37
C ASP A 218 18.73 3.68 -0.94
N HIS A 219 18.28 4.64 -0.13
CA HIS A 219 17.31 5.66 -0.53
C HIS A 219 17.61 6.15 -1.94
N ILE A 220 16.65 6.02 -2.83
CA ILE A 220 16.72 6.60 -4.17
C ILE A 220 16.24 8.05 -4.02
N GLU A 221 17.16 9.00 -4.16
CA GLU A 221 16.85 10.44 -4.11
C GLU A 221 15.65 10.79 -4.98
N GLU A 222 14.69 11.51 -4.40
CA GLU A 222 13.52 11.97 -5.13
C GLU A 222 13.92 13.04 -6.16
N PRO A 223 13.23 13.12 -7.32
CA PRO A 223 13.66 13.94 -8.46
C PRO A 223 13.57 15.46 -8.22
N SER A 224 13.13 15.91 -7.05
CA SER A 224 13.07 17.31 -6.65
C SER A 224 13.12 17.46 -5.12
N GLU A 225 13.70 18.56 -4.63
CA GLU A 225 13.80 18.87 -3.20
C GLU A 225 12.45 18.86 -2.45
N ASP A 226 11.36 19.31 -3.09
CA ASP A 226 10.02 19.32 -2.49
C ASP A 226 9.44 17.90 -2.28
N LEU A 227 9.77 16.97 -3.17
CA LEU A 227 9.38 15.56 -3.06
C LEU A 227 10.24 14.85 -2.02
N GLU A 228 11.54 15.16 -1.99
CA GLU A 228 12.49 14.67 -1.00
C GLU A 228 12.08 15.10 0.42
N ALA A 229 11.61 16.35 0.60
CA ALA A 229 11.06 16.81 1.87
C ALA A 229 9.79 16.04 2.26
N THR A 230 8.93 15.70 1.30
CA THR A 230 7.70 14.90 1.55
C THR A 230 8.03 13.47 1.95
N TYR A 231 9.01 12.87 1.29
CA TYR A 231 9.56 11.56 1.62
C TYR A 231 10.14 11.58 3.04
N ASN A 232 11.06 12.50 3.36
CA ASN A 232 11.72 12.58 4.65
C ASN A 232 10.75 12.87 5.80
N ALA A 233 9.73 13.71 5.59
CA ALA A 233 8.69 13.95 6.57
C ALA A 233 7.89 12.67 6.89
N SER A 234 7.63 11.85 5.86
CA SER A 234 6.90 10.59 6.02
C SER A 234 7.77 9.50 6.64
N ARG A 235 9.05 9.44 6.27
CA ARG A 235 10.06 8.55 6.85
C ARG A 235 10.35 8.86 8.32
N GLY A 236 10.33 10.15 8.68
CA GLY A 236 10.52 10.61 10.06
C GLY A 236 9.34 10.32 11.01
N ALA A 237 8.19 9.89 10.49
CA ALA A 237 6.98 9.60 11.26
C ALA A 237 6.91 8.16 11.81
N SER A 238 8.05 7.47 11.94
CA SER A 238 8.11 6.06 12.38
C SER A 238 7.46 5.82 13.75
N GLU A 239 7.63 6.73 14.70
CA GLU A 239 7.03 6.59 16.04
C GLU A 239 5.51 6.71 16.00
N ASP A 240 4.97 7.60 15.17
CA ASP A 240 3.52 7.75 15.00
C ASP A 240 2.92 6.47 14.39
N LEU A 241 3.60 5.89 13.40
CA LEU A 241 3.21 4.64 12.77
C LEU A 241 3.23 3.47 13.76
N LEU A 242 4.26 3.40 14.60
CA LEU A 242 4.35 2.38 15.66
C LEU A 242 3.21 2.52 16.68
N ARG A 243 2.88 3.75 17.08
CA ARG A 243 1.77 4.04 17.99
C ARG A 243 0.42 3.66 17.40
N GLU A 244 0.20 3.87 16.11
CA GLU A 244 -1.04 3.43 15.43
C GLU A 244 -1.17 1.90 15.40
N ILE A 245 -0.08 1.18 15.10
CA ILE A 245 -0.06 -0.29 15.16
C ILE A 245 -0.35 -0.78 16.59
N GLU A 246 0.26 -0.13 17.58
CA GLU A 246 0.06 -0.42 19.00
C GLU A 246 -1.39 -0.23 19.43
N TYR A 247 -2.03 0.86 19.01
CA TYR A 247 -3.45 1.09 19.25
C TYR A 247 -4.33 -0.06 18.74
N TYR A 248 -4.13 -0.51 17.50
CA TYR A 248 -4.92 -1.63 16.95
C TYR A 248 -4.56 -2.98 17.56
N SER A 249 -3.36 -3.10 18.12
CA SER A 249 -2.95 -4.27 18.90
C SER A 249 -3.70 -4.30 20.24
N HIS A 250 -3.71 -3.19 20.97
CA HIS A 250 -4.43 -3.03 22.24
C HIS A 250 -5.93 -3.26 22.01
N PHE A 251 -6.49 -2.72 20.93
CA PHE A 251 -7.89 -2.91 20.56
C PHE A 251 -8.30 -4.39 20.51
N GLY A 252 -7.46 -5.25 19.91
CA GLY A 252 -7.73 -6.69 19.82
C GLY A 252 -7.80 -7.36 21.19
N ILE A 253 -6.83 -7.05 22.05
CA ILE A 253 -6.74 -7.60 23.42
C ILE A 253 -7.89 -7.07 24.28
N PHE A 254 -8.17 -5.77 24.23
CA PHE A 254 -9.28 -5.16 24.97
C PHE A 254 -10.63 -5.71 24.52
N THR A 255 -10.81 -6.02 23.24
CA THR A 255 -12.01 -6.69 22.75
C THR A 255 -12.17 -8.09 23.36
N PHE A 256 -11.08 -8.85 23.51
CA PHE A 256 -11.11 -10.13 24.23
C PHE A 256 -11.51 -9.94 25.70
N ILE A 257 -10.84 -9.04 26.41
CA ILE A 257 -11.15 -8.75 27.82
C ILE A 257 -12.62 -8.34 27.96
N HIS A 258 -13.08 -7.37 27.17
CA HIS A 258 -14.45 -6.86 27.19
C HIS A 258 -15.51 -7.95 26.97
N ASN A 259 -15.26 -8.87 26.03
CA ASN A 259 -16.23 -9.91 25.69
C ASN A 259 -16.29 -11.05 26.71
N TYR A 260 -15.20 -11.32 27.44
CA TYR A 260 -15.10 -12.55 28.24
C TYR A 260 -14.90 -12.36 29.74
N TYR A 261 -14.55 -11.17 30.24
CA TYR A 261 -14.24 -10.97 31.67
C TYR A 261 -15.33 -11.47 32.62
N LEU A 262 -16.61 -11.31 32.23
CA LEU A 262 -17.77 -11.71 33.05
C LEU A 262 -17.79 -13.20 33.38
N ASN A 263 -17.19 -14.04 32.53
CA ASN A 263 -17.18 -15.48 32.76
C ASN A 263 -16.32 -15.90 33.97
N TRP A 264 -15.49 -14.99 34.48
CA TRP A 264 -14.59 -15.25 35.59
C TRP A 264 -14.87 -14.40 36.82
N VAL A 265 -15.95 -13.61 36.79
CA VAL A 265 -16.43 -12.86 37.94
C VAL A 265 -17.18 -13.82 38.86
N ALA A 266 -16.70 -13.99 40.08
CA ALA A 266 -17.31 -14.84 41.11
C ALA A 266 -17.27 -14.10 42.45
N PRO A 267 -18.26 -13.23 42.73
CA PRO A 267 -18.28 -12.42 43.95
C PRO A 267 -18.30 -13.28 45.23
N GLU A 268 -18.94 -14.45 45.16
CA GLU A 268 -19.01 -15.43 46.27
C GLU A 268 -17.65 -16.00 46.67
N HIS A 269 -16.68 -15.95 45.75
CA HIS A 269 -15.29 -16.38 45.97
C HIS A 269 -14.31 -15.21 46.10
N GLY A 270 -14.83 -13.98 46.29
CA GLY A 270 -14.02 -12.77 46.46
C GLY A 270 -13.44 -12.18 45.16
N ARG A 271 -13.84 -12.68 43.99
CA ARG A 271 -13.39 -12.19 42.68
C ARG A 271 -14.46 -11.30 42.05
N ASN A 272 -14.30 -9.99 42.26
CA ASN A 272 -15.18 -8.98 41.67
C ASN A 272 -14.73 -8.62 40.23
N LYS A 273 -15.55 -7.81 39.54
CA LYS A 273 -15.27 -7.35 38.17
C LYS A 273 -13.91 -6.67 38.03
N GLU A 274 -13.58 -5.77 38.95
CA GLU A 274 -12.37 -4.96 38.89
C GLU A 274 -11.11 -5.83 39.05
N THR A 275 -11.13 -6.75 40.03
CA THR A 275 -10.05 -7.72 40.25
C THR A 275 -9.77 -8.55 39.00
N VAL A 276 -10.81 -9.05 38.33
CA VAL A 276 -10.66 -9.85 37.11
C VAL A 276 -10.07 -9.00 35.98
N LEU A 277 -10.57 -7.78 35.77
CA LEU A 277 -10.07 -6.90 34.74
C LEU A 277 -8.61 -6.49 34.95
N GLN A 278 -8.24 -6.13 36.18
CA GLN A 278 -6.87 -5.79 36.53
C GLN A 278 -5.92 -6.98 36.32
N ALA A 279 -6.31 -8.18 36.76
CA ALA A 279 -5.52 -9.38 36.51
C ALA A 279 -5.36 -9.68 35.00
N MET A 280 -6.43 -9.55 34.21
CA MET A 280 -6.37 -9.71 32.75
C MET A 280 -5.41 -8.71 32.10
N LEU A 281 -5.46 -7.45 32.49
CA LEU A 281 -4.57 -6.42 31.94
C LEU A 281 -3.12 -6.65 32.34
N HIS A 282 -2.87 -7.02 33.59
CA HIS A 282 -1.52 -7.32 34.09
C HIS A 282 -0.86 -8.47 33.34
N ILE A 283 -1.61 -9.55 33.09
CA ILE A 283 -1.14 -10.73 32.36
C ILE A 283 -0.94 -10.43 30.87
N LEU A 284 -1.90 -9.74 30.24
CA LEU A 284 -1.91 -9.57 28.79
C LEU A 284 -1.03 -8.40 28.30
N PHE A 285 -0.64 -7.48 29.19
CA PHE A 285 0.26 -6.36 28.91
C PHE A 285 1.49 -6.34 29.83
N PRO A 286 2.33 -7.38 29.77
CA PRO A 286 3.42 -7.58 30.73
C PRO A 286 4.60 -6.59 30.58
N LEU A 287 4.61 -5.78 29.51
CA LEU A 287 5.66 -4.82 29.19
C LEU A 287 5.20 -3.36 29.36
N THR A 288 3.92 -3.13 29.63
CA THR A 288 3.35 -1.78 29.73
C THR A 288 2.92 -1.52 31.18
N PRO A 289 3.17 -0.32 31.73
CA PRO A 289 2.75 0.01 33.08
C PRO A 289 1.26 -0.26 33.30
N HIS A 290 0.93 -0.89 34.42
CA HIS A 290 -0.43 -1.34 34.70
C HIS A 290 -1.44 -0.18 34.76
N GLU A 291 -1.07 0.93 35.41
CA GLU A 291 -1.90 2.14 35.51
C GLU A 291 -2.27 2.69 34.13
N GLN A 292 -1.29 2.76 33.22
CA GLN A 292 -1.53 3.20 31.85
C GLN A 292 -2.53 2.29 31.12
N MET A 293 -2.39 0.97 31.24
CA MET A 293 -3.30 0.01 30.60
C MET A 293 -4.70 0.04 31.22
N TRP A 294 -4.79 0.30 32.52
CA TRP A 294 -6.06 0.50 33.21
C TRP A 294 -6.80 1.72 32.66
N GLU A 295 -6.12 2.86 32.52
CA GLU A 295 -6.69 4.07 31.94
C GLU A 295 -7.14 3.88 30.49
N GLU A 296 -6.28 3.27 29.65
CA GLU A 296 -6.60 2.98 28.26
C GLU A 296 -7.81 2.03 28.13
N TYR A 297 -7.89 1.01 28.99
CA TYR A 297 -9.03 0.09 29.01
C TYR A 297 -10.31 0.77 29.50
N CYS A 298 -10.24 1.64 30.51
CA CYS A 298 -11.40 2.40 30.97
C CYS A 298 -11.96 3.33 29.88
N ALA A 299 -11.09 3.87 29.03
CA ALA A 299 -11.47 4.68 27.88
C ALA A 299 -11.91 3.84 26.65
N PHE A 300 -11.69 2.53 26.66
CA PHE A 300 -11.98 1.66 25.54
C PHE A 300 -13.48 1.54 25.27
N GLN A 301 -13.86 1.71 24.00
CA GLN A 301 -15.21 1.44 23.53
C GLN A 301 -15.17 0.41 22.39
N PRO A 302 -15.90 -0.72 22.51
CA PRO A 302 -15.99 -1.67 21.43
C PRO A 302 -16.69 -1.02 20.24
N ARG A 303 -16.07 -1.10 19.07
CA ARG A 303 -16.63 -0.63 17.81
C ARG A 303 -16.37 -1.63 16.70
N MET A 304 -17.23 -1.63 15.70
CA MET A 304 -16.99 -2.40 14.48
C MET A 304 -15.83 -1.78 13.71
N LEU A 305 -14.77 -2.55 13.52
CA LEU A 305 -13.65 -2.16 12.67
C LEU A 305 -13.84 -2.71 11.25
N PRO A 306 -13.32 -2.03 10.22
CA PRO A 306 -13.26 -2.59 8.89
C PRO A 306 -12.51 -3.94 8.88
N GLU A 307 -12.93 -4.86 8.03
CA GLU A 307 -12.39 -6.23 8.00
C GLU A 307 -10.86 -6.25 7.85
N ALA A 308 -10.29 -5.37 7.03
CA ALA A 308 -8.84 -5.27 6.82
C ALA A 308 -8.07 -4.93 8.11
N VAL A 309 -8.65 -4.10 8.97
CA VAL A 309 -8.08 -3.74 10.29
C VAL A 309 -8.37 -4.85 11.30
N TRP A 310 -9.59 -5.39 11.29
CA TRP A 310 -10.00 -6.43 12.22
C TRP A 310 -9.15 -7.68 12.09
N GLN A 311 -8.71 -8.06 10.88
CA GLN A 311 -7.82 -9.21 10.69
C GLN A 311 -6.49 -9.08 11.45
N PHE A 312 -5.98 -7.88 11.67
CA PHE A 312 -4.82 -7.64 12.53
C PHE A 312 -5.21 -7.75 14.02
N SER A 313 -6.22 -7.00 14.46
CA SER A 313 -6.68 -7.01 15.85
C SER A 313 -7.14 -8.41 16.30
N ARG A 314 -7.68 -9.22 15.39
CA ARG A 314 -8.12 -10.60 15.64
C ARG A 314 -6.97 -11.53 16.00
N GLU A 315 -5.77 -11.32 15.46
CA GLU A 315 -4.61 -12.14 15.86
C GLU A 315 -4.17 -11.77 17.27
N ARG A 316 -4.21 -10.49 17.64
CA ARG A 316 -3.95 -10.06 19.03
C ARG A 316 -5.02 -10.56 20.00
N TYR A 317 -6.27 -10.58 19.57
CA TYR A 317 -7.37 -11.23 20.28
C TYR A 317 -7.10 -12.73 20.50
N ARG A 318 -6.68 -13.46 19.46
CA ARG A 318 -6.37 -14.90 19.55
C ARG A 318 -5.18 -15.15 20.46
N TRP A 319 -4.12 -14.39 20.27
CA TRP A 319 -2.96 -14.44 21.16
C TRP A 319 -3.38 -14.20 22.61
N ALA A 320 -4.24 -13.21 22.89
CA ALA A 320 -4.73 -12.96 24.25
C ALA A 320 -5.55 -14.14 24.80
N LYS A 321 -6.38 -14.77 23.97
CA LYS A 321 -7.11 -15.99 24.33
C LYS A 321 -6.16 -17.14 24.70
N ASP A 322 -5.08 -17.30 23.94
CA ASP A 322 -4.09 -18.37 24.13
C ASP A 322 -3.17 -18.11 25.34
N GLN A 323 -2.88 -16.85 25.66
CA GLN A 323 -2.08 -16.48 26.84
C GLN A 323 -2.90 -16.44 28.13
N TRP A 324 -4.22 -16.25 28.06
CA TRP A 324 -5.08 -16.32 29.25
C TRP A 324 -5.12 -17.76 29.76
N PRO A 325 -5.01 -18.03 31.09
CA PRO A 325 -4.84 -19.37 31.68
C PRO A 325 -6.08 -20.26 31.55
N ASN A 326 -6.39 -20.63 30.31
CA ASN A 326 -7.47 -21.50 29.89
C ASN A 326 -6.93 -22.92 29.70
N LEU A 327 -7.67 -23.92 30.19
CA LEU A 327 -7.27 -25.34 30.11
C LEU A 327 -7.81 -26.07 28.87
N SER A 328 -8.74 -25.43 28.15
CA SER A 328 -9.20 -25.89 26.85
C SER A 328 -9.43 -24.66 25.99
N ASP A 329 -9.63 -24.84 24.69
CA ASP A 329 -10.11 -23.78 23.80
C ASP A 329 -11.45 -23.12 24.24
N ARG A 330 -12.05 -23.61 25.33
CA ARG A 330 -13.21 -23.07 26.03
C ARG A 330 -12.77 -22.24 27.25
N ILE A 331 -13.68 -21.38 27.70
CA ILE A 331 -13.54 -20.38 28.78
C ILE A 331 -13.18 -20.97 30.18
N THR A 332 -12.94 -22.28 30.27
CA THR A 332 -12.58 -22.96 31.52
C THR A 332 -11.16 -22.59 31.94
N THR A 333 -11.05 -21.71 32.92
CA THR A 333 -9.79 -21.30 33.55
C THR A 333 -9.51 -22.09 34.82
N ILE A 334 -8.27 -22.06 35.28
CA ILE A 334 -7.85 -22.63 36.57
C ILE A 334 -8.71 -22.09 37.72
N TRP A 335 -9.03 -20.81 37.68
CA TRP A 335 -9.98 -20.17 38.58
C TRP A 335 -11.35 -20.84 38.59
N THR A 336 -11.88 -21.23 37.42
CA THR A 336 -13.15 -21.96 37.34
C THR A 336 -13.04 -23.33 38.02
N LEU A 337 -11.90 -24.02 37.88
CA LEU A 337 -11.68 -25.29 38.57
C LEU A 337 -11.56 -25.14 40.08
N GLN A 338 -10.94 -24.05 40.55
CA GLN A 338 -10.84 -23.72 41.97
C GLN A 338 -12.22 -23.42 42.57
N ASP A 339 -13.09 -22.69 41.85
CA ASP A 339 -14.47 -22.42 42.28
C ASP A 339 -15.28 -23.71 42.48
N PHE A 340 -15.11 -24.69 41.57
CA PHE A 340 -15.77 -25.99 41.68
C PHE A 340 -15.08 -26.93 42.69
N GLY A 341 -14.03 -26.48 43.39
CA GLY A 341 -13.26 -27.29 44.35
C GLY A 341 -12.52 -28.45 43.69
N LEU A 342 -12.33 -28.42 42.37
CA LEU A 342 -11.62 -29.45 41.61
C LEU A 342 -10.10 -29.32 41.76
N VAL A 343 -9.63 -28.14 42.16
CA VAL A 343 -8.22 -27.81 42.41
C VAL A 343 -8.13 -26.99 43.69
N PRO A 344 -7.09 -27.15 44.55
CA PRO A 344 -6.94 -26.37 45.77
C PRO A 344 -6.91 -24.85 45.51
N ALA A 345 -7.59 -24.08 46.36
CA ALA A 345 -7.62 -22.62 46.27
C ALA A 345 -6.24 -21.97 46.49
N GLU A 346 -5.37 -22.65 47.24
CA GLU A 346 -3.99 -22.26 47.55
C GLU A 346 -2.98 -22.69 46.47
N LEU A 347 -3.44 -23.34 45.38
CA LEU A 347 -2.53 -23.76 44.32
C LEU A 347 -2.00 -22.54 43.55
N ASP A 348 -0.75 -22.17 43.83
CA ASP A 348 -0.02 -21.17 43.05
C ASP A 348 0.27 -21.69 41.64
N VAL A 349 -0.40 -21.11 40.64
CA VAL A 349 -0.09 -21.41 39.24
C VAL A 349 0.87 -20.38 38.68
N LYS A 350 2.03 -20.86 38.25
CA LYS A 350 3.02 -20.08 37.50
C LYS A 350 2.75 -20.21 36.01
N MET A 351 2.39 -19.10 35.38
CA MET A 351 2.16 -19.02 33.95
C MET A 351 3.37 -18.38 33.27
N VAL A 352 3.88 -19.04 32.24
CA VAL A 352 4.98 -18.53 31.42
C VAL A 352 4.38 -17.89 30.17
N ILE A 353 4.51 -16.58 30.04
CA ILE A 353 4.03 -15.82 28.89
C ILE A 353 5.20 -15.53 27.97
N ALA A 354 5.06 -15.92 26.70
CA ALA A 354 6.03 -15.60 25.66
C ALA A 354 5.76 -14.20 25.08
N VAL A 355 6.75 -13.32 25.19
CA VAL A 355 6.73 -11.94 24.65
C VAL A 355 7.89 -11.70 23.69
N ALA A 356 7.77 -10.62 22.90
CA ALA A 356 8.75 -10.22 21.89
C ALA A 356 9.07 -11.35 20.88
N ALA A 357 8.03 -11.93 20.27
CA ALA A 357 8.10 -13.06 19.35
C ALA A 357 8.80 -14.30 19.94
N GLY A 358 8.61 -14.55 21.24
CA GLY A 358 9.18 -15.71 21.95
C GLY A 358 10.63 -15.54 22.40
N LYS A 359 11.20 -14.33 22.28
CA LYS A 359 12.56 -14.03 22.75
C LYS A 359 12.63 -13.79 24.27
N GLN A 360 11.51 -13.47 24.90
CA GLN A 360 11.43 -13.19 26.32
C GLN A 360 10.28 -14.00 26.94
N PHE A 361 10.51 -14.52 28.14
CA PHE A 361 9.52 -15.25 28.92
C PHE A 361 9.31 -14.54 30.24
N LYS A 362 8.06 -14.24 30.59
CA LYS A 362 7.70 -13.70 31.91
C LYS A 362 6.87 -14.71 32.69
N ILE A 363 7.18 -14.87 33.97
CA ILE A 363 6.46 -15.77 34.87
C ILE A 363 5.49 -14.94 35.70
N PHE A 364 4.21 -15.28 35.66
CA PHE A 364 3.17 -14.67 36.47
C PHE A 364 2.60 -15.69 37.43
N LYS A 365 2.44 -15.30 38.70
CA LYS A 365 1.63 -16.05 39.65
C LYS A 365 0.17 -15.65 39.47
N ILE A 366 -0.70 -16.64 39.34
CA ILE A 366 -2.14 -16.43 39.26
C ILE A 366 -2.70 -16.66 40.66
N HIS A 367 -3.06 -15.58 41.36
CA HIS A 367 -3.69 -15.67 42.67
C HIS A 367 -5.22 -15.76 42.52
N THR A 368 -5.83 -16.58 43.37
CA THR A 368 -7.29 -16.78 43.45
C THR A 368 -7.98 -15.62 44.16
N HIS A 369 -7.22 -14.88 44.96
CA HIS A 369 -7.65 -13.69 45.68
C HIS A 369 -6.86 -12.48 45.16
N GLY A 370 -7.41 -11.27 45.34
CA GLY A 370 -6.85 -10.03 44.78
C GLY A 370 -5.35 -9.86 45.04
N PRO A 371 -4.65 -9.05 44.23
CA PRO A 371 -3.19 -8.99 44.24
C PRO A 371 -2.68 -8.67 45.65
N GLU A 372 -1.96 -9.61 46.25
CA GLU A 372 -0.87 -9.23 47.14
C GLU A 372 0.27 -8.74 46.24
N ASP A 373 0.94 -7.65 46.65
CA ASP A 373 1.94 -6.89 45.89
C ASP A 373 3.18 -7.72 45.46
N ASP A 374 3.01 -8.64 44.52
CA ASP A 374 4.11 -9.46 43.98
C ASP A 374 4.60 -8.88 42.65
N GLU A 375 5.74 -8.19 42.69
CA GLU A 375 6.46 -7.75 41.49
C GLU A 375 6.86 -8.96 40.62
N PRO A 376 6.69 -8.89 39.28
CA PRO A 376 7.06 -9.97 38.37
C PRO A 376 8.56 -10.22 38.45
N THR A 377 8.96 -11.41 38.91
CA THR A 377 10.37 -11.79 39.02
C THR A 377 10.89 -12.27 37.66
N GLU A 378 11.89 -11.58 37.11
CA GLU A 378 12.64 -12.09 35.95
C GLU A 378 13.51 -13.28 36.38
N GLN A 379 13.05 -14.50 36.07
CA GLN A 379 13.91 -15.68 36.09
C GLN A 379 13.83 -16.38 34.74
N PRO A 380 14.97 -16.66 34.08
CA PRO A 380 14.96 -17.50 32.89
C PRO A 380 14.40 -18.88 33.27
N PRO A 381 13.61 -19.52 32.38
CA PRO A 381 13.13 -20.87 32.65
C PRO A 381 14.34 -21.78 32.87
N ALA A 382 14.31 -22.56 33.96
CA ALA A 382 15.27 -23.63 34.16
C ALA A 382 15.20 -24.56 32.94
N PRO A 383 16.35 -25.03 32.41
CA PRO A 383 16.35 -25.97 31.29
C PRO A 383 15.45 -27.15 31.64
N VAL A 384 14.50 -27.45 30.75
CA VAL A 384 13.70 -28.66 30.81
C VAL A 384 14.69 -29.82 30.64
N ASP A 385 14.84 -30.61 31.69
CA ASP A 385 15.64 -31.82 31.69
C ASP A 385 14.84 -32.89 30.90
N ASP A 386 15.08 -32.94 29.59
CA ASP A 386 14.41 -33.85 28.65
C ASP A 386 14.53 -35.33 29.06
N ASP A 387 15.46 -35.67 29.96
CA ASP A 387 15.66 -37.01 30.52
C ASP A 387 14.56 -37.49 31.50
N LYS A 388 13.56 -36.64 31.82
CA LYS A 388 12.45 -37.00 32.72
C LYS A 388 11.08 -37.17 32.05
N ILE A 389 10.98 -37.02 30.74
CA ILE A 389 9.69 -37.15 30.02
C ILE A 389 9.37 -38.61 29.66
N ASP A 390 10.32 -39.54 29.77
CA ASP A 390 10.14 -40.98 29.47
C ASP A 390 10.10 -41.91 30.71
N LYS A 391 9.43 -41.52 31.80
CA LYS A 391 9.10 -42.46 32.91
C LYS A 391 7.66 -42.40 33.39
#